data_AF-A0A834ZQE0-F1
#
_entry.id   AF-A0A834ZQE0-F1
#
_cell.length_a   1.000
_cell.length_b   1.000
_cell.length_c   1.000
_cell.angle_alpha   90.00
_cell.angle_beta   90.00
_cell.angle_gamma   90.00
#
_symmetry.space_group_name_H-M   'P 1'
#
loop_
_entity.id
_entity.type
_entity.pdbx_description
1 polymer ?
#
loop_
_entity_poly.entity_id
_entity_poly.type
_entity_poly.pdbx_seq_one_letter_code
_entity_poly.pdbx_strand_id
1 'polypeptide(L)'
;MEILKIHAAGIAKHGEIDYEAVVKLAEGFNGADLRNVCTEAGTSAIRAERDYVIHEDFMKAVRKLNEAKKLESSAHYNADFGKD
;
A
#
# COMPACT_ATOMS: atom_id res chain seq x y z
N MET A 1 -8.81 -1.09 -4.61
CA MET A 1 -8.45 0.20 -5.25
C MET A 1 -8.97 1.42 -4.50
N GLU A 2 -10.24 1.48 -4.11
CA GLU A 2 -10.86 2.68 -3.51
C GLU A 2 -10.14 3.22 -2.27
N ILE A 3 -9.78 2.34 -1.33
CA ILE A 3 -9.01 2.70 -0.12
C ILE A 3 -7.71 3.43 -0.47
N LEU A 4 -6.98 2.93 -1.48
CA LEU A 4 -5.72 3.50 -1.90
C LEU A 4 -5.93 4.87 -2.57
N LYS A 5 -7.00 5.05 -3.35
CA LYS A 5 -7.38 6.36 -3.93
C LYS A 5 -7.78 7.37 -2.85
N ILE A 6 -8.51 6.94 -1.81
CA ILE A 6 -8.89 7.80 -0.68
C ILE A 6 -7.64 8.29 0.06
N HIS A 7 -6.72 7.38 0.42
CA HIS A 7 -5.49 7.76 1.11
C HIS A 7 -4.51 8.55 0.23
N ALA A 8 -4.50 8.30 -1.08
CA ALA A 8 -3.67 9.06 -2.00
C ALA A 8 -4.25 10.45 -2.34
N ALA A 9 -5.53 10.72 -2.09
CA ALA A 9 -6.21 11.96 -2.53
C ALA A 9 -5.46 13.23 -2.11
N GLY A 10 -5.00 13.31 -0.86
CA GLY A 10 -4.28 14.46 -0.31
C GLY A 10 -2.79 14.54 -0.63
N ILE A 11 -2.22 13.56 -1.34
CA ILE A 11 -0.79 13.53 -1.66
C ILE A 11 -0.53 14.35 -2.92
N ALA A 12 0.48 15.22 -2.90
CA ALA A 12 0.96 15.90 -4.11
C ALA A 12 1.54 14.86 -5.08
N LYS A 13 1.04 14.82 -6.31
CA LYS A 13 1.42 13.82 -7.33
C LYS A 13 1.90 14.55 -8.58
N HIS A 14 2.86 13.95 -9.27
CA HIS A 14 3.30 14.40 -10.58
C HIS A 14 3.16 13.25 -11.59
N GLY A 15 2.50 13.54 -12.72
CA GLY A 15 2.14 12.53 -13.70
C GLY A 15 0.98 11.63 -13.25
N GLU A 16 0.75 10.57 -14.02
CA GLU A 16 -0.30 9.60 -13.74
C GLU A 16 0.20 8.46 -12.85
N ILE A 17 -0.66 8.04 -11.92
CA ILE A 17 -0.40 6.87 -11.08
C ILE A 17 -1.32 5.75 -11.54
N ASP A 18 -0.74 4.66 -12.05
CA ASP A 18 -1.48 3.42 -12.31
C ASP A 18 -1.78 2.72 -10.98
N TYR A 19 -2.90 3.08 -10.37
CA TYR A 19 -3.40 2.47 -9.14
C TYR A 19 -3.84 1.01 -9.32
N GLU A 20 -4.16 0.60 -10.54
CA GLU A 20 -4.56 -0.78 -10.85
C GLU A 20 -3.34 -1.70 -10.71
N ALA A 21 -2.19 -1.29 -11.25
CA ALA A 21 -0.93 -1.99 -11.09
C ALA A 21 -0.49 -2.08 -9.62
N VAL A 22 -0.66 -1.00 -8.85
CA VAL A 22 -0.33 -0.98 -7.41
C VAL A 22 -1.20 -1.97 -6.63
N VAL A 23 -2.52 -1.98 -6.88
CA VAL A 23 -3.45 -2.89 -6.19
C VAL A 23 -3.20 -4.34 -6.56
N LYS A 24 -2.86 -4.64 -7.82
CA LYS A 24 -2.48 -6.00 -8.25
C LYS A 24 -1.26 -6.55 -7.48
N LEU A 25 -0.33 -5.68 -7.08
CA LEU A 25 0.83 -6.07 -6.26
C LEU A 25 0.55 -6.11 -4.75
N ALA A 26 -0.58 -5.56 -4.32
CA ALA A 26 -1.02 -5.48 -2.93
C ALA A 26 -2.01 -6.59 -2.56
N GLU A 27 -1.91 -7.77 -3.21
CA GLU A 27 -2.76 -8.91 -2.85
C GLU A 27 -2.51 -9.34 -1.39
N GLY A 28 -3.59 -9.58 -0.64
CA GLY A 28 -3.51 -9.92 0.79
C GLY A 28 -3.29 -8.73 1.73
N PHE A 29 -3.23 -7.50 1.22
CA PHE A 29 -3.13 -6.29 2.03
C PHE A 29 -4.49 -5.94 2.64
N ASN A 30 -4.50 -5.60 3.93
CA ASN A 30 -5.66 -4.99 4.57
C ASN A 30 -5.68 -3.46 4.34
N GLY A 31 -6.69 -2.77 4.86
CA GLY A 31 -6.81 -1.32 4.69
C GLY A 31 -5.65 -0.51 5.30
N ALA A 32 -5.09 -0.98 6.42
CA ALA A 32 -3.92 -0.34 7.04
C ALA A 32 -2.67 -0.50 6.18
N ASP A 33 -2.48 -1.66 5.56
CA ASP A 33 -1.37 -1.91 4.64
C ASP A 33 -1.46 -1.00 3.40
N LEU A 34 -2.66 -0.84 2.81
CA LEU A 34 -2.89 0.06 1.67
C LEU A 34 -2.64 1.53 2.03
N ARG A 35 -3.02 1.95 3.25
CA ARG A 35 -2.63 3.26 3.77
C ARG A 35 -1.11 3.39 3.90
N ASN A 36 -0.45 2.33 4.37
CA ASN A 36 1.00 2.32 4.55
C ASN A 36 1.74 2.41 3.20
N VAL A 37 1.20 1.83 2.12
CA VAL A 37 1.74 2.02 0.75
C VAL A 37 1.83 3.51 0.41
N CYS A 38 0.80 4.30 0.74
CA CYS A 38 0.79 5.74 0.49
C CYS A 38 1.86 6.49 1.30
N THR A 39 2.05 6.11 2.57
CA THR A 39 3.10 6.66 3.44
C THR A 39 4.51 6.36 2.92
N GLU A 40 4.76 5.12 2.52
CA GLU A 40 6.05 4.69 1.99
C GLU A 40 6.34 5.30 0.61
N ALA A 41 5.32 5.54 -0.21
CA ALA A 41 5.46 6.29 -1.45
C ALA A 41 5.90 7.74 -1.18
N GLY A 42 5.27 8.42 -0.22
CA GLY A 42 5.69 9.75 0.22
C GLY A 42 7.12 9.76 0.77
N THR A 43 7.49 8.75 1.54
CA THR A 43 8.86 8.63 2.09
C THR A 43 9.90 8.38 1.00
N SER A 44 9.54 7.59 -0.03
CA SER A 44 10.36 7.39 -1.23
C SER A 44 10.60 8.71 -1.98
N ALA A 45 9.57 9.54 -2.12
CA ALA A 45 9.70 10.86 -2.74
C ALA A 45 10.60 11.81 -1.92
N ILE A 46 10.43 11.87 -0.60
CA ILE A 46 11.28 12.69 0.29
C ILE A 46 12.75 12.27 0.19
N ARG A 47 13.03 10.96 0.17
CA ARG A 47 14.40 10.43 -0.01
C ARG A 47 15.01 10.77 -1.37
N ALA A 48 14.16 11.02 -2.37
CA ALA A 48 14.56 11.47 -3.70
C ALA A 48 14.54 13.00 -3.84
N GLU A 49 14.47 13.74 -2.73
CA GLU A 49 14.46 15.21 -2.68
C GLU A 49 13.31 15.84 -3.49
N ARG A 50 12.15 15.18 -3.51
CA ARG A 50 10.92 15.66 -4.17
C ARG A 50 9.82 15.98 -3.16
N ASP A 51 8.98 16.95 -3.50
CA ASP A 51 7.76 17.33 -2.78
C ASP A 51 6.47 16.72 -3.38
N TYR A 52 6.61 15.87 -4.40
CA TYR A 52 5.54 15.10 -5.02
C TYR A 52 5.93 13.64 -5.24
N VAL A 53 4.93 12.76 -5.23
CA VAL A 53 5.09 11.35 -5.58
C VAL A 53 4.90 11.11 -7.08
N ILE A 54 5.63 10.15 -7.63
CA ILE A 54 5.44 9.62 -8.98
C ILE A 54 5.02 8.15 -8.92
N HIS A 55 4.63 7.57 -10.06
CA HIS A 55 4.21 6.17 -10.13
C HIS A 55 5.26 5.21 -9.54
N GLU A 56 6.53 5.45 -9.83
CA GLU A 56 7.63 4.61 -9.33
C GLU A 56 7.70 4.55 -7.80
N ASP A 57 7.32 5.62 -7.08
CA ASP A 57 7.32 5.63 -5.62
C ASP A 57 6.28 4.67 -5.04
N PHE A 58 5.08 4.63 -5.64
CA PHE A 58 4.05 3.68 -5.26
C PHE A 58 4.47 2.24 -5.57
N MET A 59 5.13 2.02 -6.71
CA MET A 59 5.61 0.69 -7.09
C MET A 59 6.74 0.20 -6.18
N LYS A 60 7.64 1.09 -5.75
CA LYS A 60 8.67 0.78 -4.73
C LYS A 60 8.03 0.48 -3.38
N ALA A 61 7.07 1.30 -2.95
CA ALA A 61 6.38 1.16 -1.67
C ALA A 61 5.64 -0.18 -1.56
N VAL A 62 4.81 -0.55 -2.55
CA VAL A 62 4.04 -1.80 -2.50
C VAL A 62 4.95 -3.03 -2.51
N ARG A 63 6.03 -3.03 -3.29
CA ARG A 63 7.02 -4.13 -3.31
C ARG A 63 7.72 -4.27 -1.97
N LYS A 64 8.19 -3.15 -1.40
CA LYS A 64 8.84 -3.13 -0.08
C LYS A 64 7.91 -3.71 0.99
N LEU A 65 6.65 -3.27 1.03
CA LEU A 65 5.70 -3.74 2.03
C LEU A 65 5.31 -5.20 1.81
N ASN A 66 5.22 -5.67 0.55
CA ASN A 66 4.91 -7.06 0.26
C ASN A 66 6.01 -8.01 0.78
N GLU A 67 7.30 -7.66 0.55
CA GLU A 67 8.41 -8.43 1.11
C GLU A 67 8.42 -8.44 2.64
N ALA A 68 8.11 -7.31 3.28
CA ALA A 68 7.97 -7.25 4.74
C ALA A 68 6.81 -8.14 5.23
N LYS A 69 5.69 -8.14 4.50
CA LYS A 69 4.48 -8.87 4.86
C LYS A 69 4.66 -10.38 4.84
N LYS A 70 5.51 -10.92 3.96
CA LYS A 70 5.83 -12.35 3.93
C LYS A 70 6.46 -12.87 5.22
N LEU A 71 7.03 -11.97 6.02
CA LEU A 71 7.64 -12.29 7.32
C LEU A 71 6.65 -12.16 8.48
N GLU A 72 5.45 -11.60 8.25
CA GLU A 72 4.43 -11.44 9.28
C GLU A 72 3.70 -12.77 9.54
N SER A 73 3.36 -13.00 10.80
CA SER A 73 2.48 -14.11 11.17
C SER A 73 1.04 -13.83 10.72
N SER A 74 0.43 -14.83 10.08
CA SER A 74 -0.98 -14.82 9.75
C SER A 74 -1.81 -15.11 11.00
N ALA A 75 -2.62 -14.14 11.45
CA ALA A 75 -3.62 -14.37 12.48
C ALA A 75 -4.86 -15.03 11.84
N HIS A 76 -4.95 -16.36 11.93
CA HIS A 76 -6.14 -17.09 11.52
C HIS A 76 -7.19 -17.02 12.63
N TYR A 77 -8.34 -16.43 12.34
CA TYR A 77 -9.51 -16.52 13.20
C TYR A 77 -10.26 -17.82 12.88
N ASN A 78 -10.52 -18.65 13.89
CA ASN A 78 -11.39 -19.82 13.72
C ASN A 78 -12.82 -19.35 13.45
N ALA A 79 -13.41 -19.81 12.35
CA ALA A 79 -14.79 -19.49 11.98
C ALA A 79 -15.83 -20.35 12.74
N ASP A 80 -15.40 -21.31 13.57
CA ASP A 80 -16.28 -22.23 14.31
C ASP A 80 -16.71 -21.72 15.70
N PHE A 81 -16.58 -20.41 15.98
CA PHE A 81 -17.17 -19.83 17.19
C PHE A 81 -18.70 -19.94 17.14
N GLY A 82 -19.27 -20.81 17.98
CA GLY A 82 -20.73 -20.93 18.20
C GLY A 82 -21.43 -22.14 17.57
N LYS A 83 -20.69 -23.17 17.14
CA LYS A 83 -21.29 -24.48 16.81
C LYS A 83 -21.27 -25.39 18.04
N ASP A 84 -22.24 -25.18 18.93
CA ASP A 84 -22.78 -26.23 19.80
C ASP A 84 -24.06 -26.80 19.14
#